data_AF-A0A2G1DL09-F1
#
_entry.id   AF-A0A2G1DL09-F1
#
_cell.length_a   1.000
_cell.length_b   1.000
_cell.length_c   1.000
_cell.angle_alpha   90.00
_cell.angle_beta   90.00
_cell.angle_gamma   90.00
#
_symmetry.space_group_name_H-M   'P 1'
#
loop_
_entity.id
_entity.type
_entity.pdbx_description
1 polymer ?
#
loop_
_entity_poly.entity_id
_entity_poly.type
_entity_poly.pdbx_seq_one_letter_code
_entity_poly.pdbx_strand_id
1 'polypeptide(L)'
;MKNEYFDLSDYLEENEITFLKQKHKILLLNKEKIKHFLQSNASLKEQIMQLKKDLEIDISVFTYRNFLLKYFKKSYNFHNINKVFLNSKHTILELILNENFTDSEKIYNYLLDNGSLKKVKNDDTSSISYNEFCEKLEDYINIKNLDIKVIRKSENSIDEIDIKKEIQDTEIAEIIDNNKRIDIELIDGSYETHNLSFLKNYYLVEEFSGRKFDFVEKNLFMIPATNEGKIYNFTNIKKLLKHSRLIPEYSLVLHDNSNIDSKIYIYRYINGELMFLDSFSSLLIVDILELINNSIKSFLNIYNIYFQKENEYVSYEK
;
A
#
# COMPACT_ATOMS: atom_id res chain seq x y z
N MET A 1 -20.49 10.52 -22.59
CA MET A 1 -20.42 11.35 -21.37
C MET A 1 -18.99 11.27 -20.85
N LYS A 2 -18.38 12.40 -20.51
CA LYS A 2 -16.98 12.47 -20.04
C LYS A 2 -16.78 11.58 -18.81
N ASN A 3 -15.62 10.95 -18.68
CA ASN A 3 -15.18 10.22 -17.47
C ASN A 3 -14.89 11.20 -16.32
N GLU A 4 -15.86 12.01 -15.91
CA GLU A 4 -15.72 12.84 -14.73
C GLU A 4 -15.86 11.97 -13.49
N TYR A 5 -14.88 12.04 -12.59
CA TYR A 5 -14.97 11.39 -11.29
C TYR A 5 -16.17 11.96 -10.51
N PHE A 6 -16.99 11.09 -9.95
CA PHE A 6 -18.13 11.43 -9.09
C PHE A 6 -18.02 10.71 -7.74
N ASP A 7 -18.68 11.27 -6.72
CA ASP A 7 -18.83 10.61 -5.43
C ASP A 7 -20.11 9.79 -5.46
N LEU A 8 -20.00 8.46 -5.40
CA LEU A 8 -21.16 7.56 -5.36
C LEU A 8 -22.06 7.86 -4.14
N SER A 9 -21.49 8.37 -3.03
CA SER A 9 -22.25 8.78 -1.83
C SER A 9 -23.36 9.79 -2.10
N ASP A 10 -23.27 10.52 -3.20
CA ASP A 10 -24.19 11.60 -3.54
C ASP A 10 -25.45 11.10 -4.25
N TYR A 11 -25.38 9.87 -4.77
CA TYR A 11 -26.45 9.23 -5.54
C TYR A 11 -27.13 8.09 -4.78
N LEU A 12 -26.57 7.65 -3.64
CA LEU A 12 -27.16 6.60 -2.82
C LEU A 12 -28.33 7.12 -1.99
N GLU A 13 -29.45 6.41 -2.07
CA GLU A 13 -30.64 6.61 -1.25
C GLU A 13 -30.51 5.92 0.13
N GLU A 14 -31.28 6.36 1.13
CA GLU A 14 -31.21 5.81 2.50
C GLU A 14 -31.53 4.32 2.57
N ASN A 15 -32.55 3.87 1.82
CA ASN A 15 -32.92 2.47 1.66
C ASN A 15 -31.73 1.63 1.15
N GLU A 16 -30.98 2.09 0.15
CA GLU A 16 -29.79 1.39 -0.38
C GLU A 16 -28.66 1.31 0.66
N ILE A 17 -28.49 2.36 1.47
CA ILE A 17 -27.51 2.40 2.55
C ILE A 17 -27.86 1.41 3.67
N THR A 18 -29.14 1.18 3.95
CA THR A 18 -29.55 0.30 5.07
C THR A 18 -29.14 -1.17 4.91
N PHE A 19 -28.96 -1.65 3.67
CA PHE A 19 -28.54 -3.02 3.37
C PHE A 19 -27.02 -3.23 3.40
N LEU A 20 -26.23 -2.17 3.58
CA LEU A 20 -24.78 -2.27 3.61
C LEU A 20 -24.27 -2.82 4.94
N LYS A 21 -23.01 -3.29 4.92
CA LYS A 21 -22.28 -3.66 6.14
C LYS A 21 -22.34 -2.52 7.15
N GLN A 22 -22.49 -2.85 8.44
CA GLN A 22 -22.68 -1.87 9.53
C GLN A 22 -21.69 -0.71 9.50
N LYS A 23 -20.38 -0.98 9.27
CA LYS A 23 -19.35 0.08 9.17
C LYS A 23 -19.59 1.04 7.99
N HIS A 24 -19.89 0.52 6.80
CA HIS A 24 -20.18 1.35 5.62
C HIS A 24 -21.48 2.12 5.80
N LYS A 25 -22.50 1.49 6.39
CA LYS A 25 -23.76 2.12 6.72
C LYS A 25 -23.56 3.33 7.64
N ILE A 26 -22.86 3.15 8.76
CA ILE A 26 -22.58 4.25 9.71
C ILE A 26 -21.83 5.39 9.03
N LEU A 27 -20.80 5.08 8.23
CA LEU A 27 -20.03 6.09 7.51
C LEU A 27 -20.87 6.84 6.46
N LEU A 28 -21.68 6.14 5.66
CA LEU A 28 -22.51 6.77 4.61
C LEU A 28 -23.66 7.59 5.18
N LEU A 29 -24.23 7.18 6.31
CA LEU A 29 -25.18 8.01 7.06
C LEU A 29 -24.54 9.31 7.58
N ASN A 30 -23.21 9.36 7.68
CA ASN A 30 -22.43 10.53 8.09
C ASN A 30 -21.61 11.13 6.93
N LYS A 31 -22.08 10.99 5.68
CA LYS A 31 -21.32 11.39 4.47
C LYS A 31 -20.86 12.86 4.46
N GLU A 32 -21.67 13.79 4.97
CA GLU A 32 -21.30 15.21 5.01
C GLU A 32 -20.10 15.47 5.93
N LYS A 33 -20.00 14.71 7.03
CA LYS A 33 -18.85 14.77 7.94
C LYS A 33 -17.58 14.28 7.27
N ILE A 34 -17.70 13.21 6.48
CA ILE A 34 -16.59 12.66 5.69
C ILE A 34 -16.13 13.67 4.63
N LYS A 35 -17.06 14.30 3.91
CA LYS A 35 -16.72 15.37 2.95
C LYS A 35 -16.00 16.53 3.62
N HIS A 36 -16.46 16.95 4.79
CA HIS A 36 -15.80 18.02 5.54
C HIS A 36 -14.36 17.66 5.92
N PHE A 37 -14.10 16.42 6.35
CA PHE A 37 -12.75 15.94 6.62
C PHE A 37 -11.85 15.92 5.38
N LEU A 38 -12.39 15.52 4.22
CA LEU A 38 -11.64 15.54 2.97
C LEU A 38 -11.28 16.98 2.54
N GLN A 39 -12.12 17.95 2.88
CA GLN A 39 -11.87 19.37 2.61
C GLN A 39 -10.87 20.02 3.59
N SER A 40 -10.78 19.54 4.84
CA SER A 40 -9.95 20.16 5.89
C SER A 40 -8.45 19.84 5.80
N ASN A 41 -8.01 19.12 4.76
CA ASN A 41 -6.64 18.62 4.56
C ASN A 41 -6.12 17.70 5.68
N ALA A 42 -6.96 17.28 6.62
CA ALA A 42 -6.59 16.34 7.68
C ALA A 42 -6.12 15.00 7.07
N SER A 43 -5.03 14.43 7.59
CA SER A 43 -4.56 13.12 7.17
C SER A 43 -5.59 12.03 7.47
N LEU A 44 -5.60 10.93 6.70
CA LEU A 44 -6.53 9.83 6.96
C LEU A 44 -6.42 9.27 8.39
N LYS A 45 -5.22 9.29 8.99
CA LYS A 45 -5.01 8.90 10.40
C LYS A 45 -5.78 9.83 11.35
N GLU A 46 -5.73 11.15 11.15
CA GLU A 46 -6.48 12.14 11.94
C GLU A 46 -7.99 12.02 11.71
N GLN A 47 -8.43 11.85 10.47
CA GLN A 47 -9.84 11.64 10.13
C GLN A 47 -10.40 10.43 10.88
N ILE A 48 -9.66 9.32 10.90
CA ILE A 48 -10.06 8.09 11.61
C ILE A 48 -10.11 8.29 13.11
N MET A 49 -9.12 8.97 13.70
CA MET A 49 -9.13 9.25 15.14
C MET A 49 -10.39 10.02 15.54
N GLN A 50 -10.80 11.00 14.73
CA GLN A 50 -12.01 11.77 14.97
C GLN A 50 -13.29 10.95 14.71
N LEU A 51 -13.32 10.14 13.64
CA LEU A 51 -14.46 9.24 13.35
C LEU A 51 -14.64 8.18 14.43
N LYS A 52 -13.55 7.63 14.98
CA LYS A 52 -13.57 6.69 16.12
C LYS A 52 -14.24 7.34 17.34
N LYS A 53 -13.85 8.58 17.65
CA LYS A 53 -14.40 9.33 18.77
C LYS A 53 -15.88 9.69 18.57
N ASP A 54 -16.24 10.10 17.36
CA ASP A 54 -17.56 10.68 17.11
C ASP A 54 -18.64 9.67 16.75
N LEU A 55 -18.25 8.55 16.12
CA LEU A 55 -19.18 7.54 15.58
C LEU A 55 -19.04 6.18 16.27
N GLU A 56 -18.11 6.05 17.23
CA GLU A 56 -17.81 4.80 17.94
C GLU A 56 -17.50 3.62 16.99
N ILE A 57 -16.92 3.91 15.82
CA ILE A 57 -16.54 2.90 14.84
C ILE A 57 -15.05 2.61 14.89
N ASP A 58 -14.67 1.35 15.02
CA ASP A 58 -13.28 0.95 14.83
C ASP A 58 -13.01 0.63 13.35
N ILE A 59 -12.15 1.42 12.71
CA ILE A 59 -11.80 1.32 11.29
C ILE A 59 -10.31 1.58 11.08
N SER A 60 -9.66 0.74 10.26
CA SER A 60 -8.25 0.91 9.85
C SER A 60 -8.12 1.96 8.74
N VAL A 61 -6.91 2.52 8.58
CA VAL A 61 -6.56 3.47 7.50
C VAL A 61 -6.88 2.87 6.13
N PHE A 62 -6.51 1.62 5.93
CA PHE A 62 -6.75 0.89 4.69
C PHE A 62 -8.25 0.72 4.40
N THR A 63 -9.03 0.27 5.39
CA THR A 63 -10.48 0.08 5.23
C THR A 63 -11.17 1.41 4.90
N TYR A 64 -10.79 2.47 5.59
CA TYR A 64 -11.33 3.81 5.35
C TYR A 64 -10.94 4.34 3.97
N ARG A 65 -9.69 4.14 3.53
CA ARG A 65 -9.24 4.49 2.18
C ARG A 65 -10.04 3.77 1.10
N ASN A 66 -10.24 2.46 1.23
CA ASN A 66 -11.05 1.70 0.26
C ASN A 66 -12.50 2.15 0.24
N PHE A 67 -13.04 2.49 1.40
CA PHE A 67 -14.35 3.11 1.51
C PHE A 67 -14.40 4.45 0.76
N LEU A 68 -13.40 5.32 0.92
CA LEU A 68 -13.31 6.59 0.21
C LEU A 68 -13.14 6.41 -1.30
N LEU A 69 -12.28 5.48 -1.75
CA LEU A 69 -12.10 5.17 -3.17
C LEU A 69 -13.39 4.65 -3.82
N LYS A 70 -14.21 3.94 -3.05
CA LYS A 70 -15.48 3.39 -3.52
C LYS A 70 -16.61 4.43 -3.53
N TYR A 71 -16.76 5.21 -2.46
CA TYR A 71 -17.94 6.06 -2.26
C TYR A 71 -17.68 7.56 -2.44
N PHE A 72 -16.43 8.01 -2.25
CA PHE A 72 -16.01 9.41 -2.26
C PHE A 72 -14.83 9.66 -3.20
N LYS A 73 -14.81 8.98 -4.36
CA LYS A 73 -13.66 8.94 -5.28
C LYS A 73 -13.22 10.33 -5.73
N LYS A 74 -14.17 11.21 -6.07
CA LYS A 74 -13.90 12.59 -6.52
C LYS A 74 -13.33 13.40 -5.38
N SER A 75 -14.01 13.43 -4.24
CA SER A 75 -13.58 14.19 -3.06
C SER A 75 -12.22 13.71 -2.53
N TYR A 76 -11.97 12.41 -2.55
CA TYR A 76 -10.71 11.82 -2.12
C TYR A 76 -9.55 12.12 -3.07
N ASN A 77 -9.76 12.10 -4.40
CA ASN A 77 -8.73 12.52 -5.35
C ASN A 77 -8.37 14.01 -5.14
N PHE A 78 -9.39 14.86 -4.97
CA PHE A 78 -9.18 16.29 -4.69
C PHE A 78 -8.41 16.53 -3.39
N HIS A 79 -8.75 15.79 -2.33
CA HIS A 79 -8.00 15.80 -1.06
C HIS A 79 -6.51 15.48 -1.27
N ASN A 80 -6.20 14.43 -2.03
CA ASN A 80 -4.81 14.04 -2.29
C ASN A 80 -4.05 15.12 -3.07
N ILE A 81 -4.66 15.72 -4.10
CA ILE A 81 -4.06 16.82 -4.87
C ILE A 81 -3.74 18.00 -3.94
N ASN A 82 -4.71 18.40 -3.10
CA ASN A 82 -4.51 19.50 -2.16
C ASN A 82 -3.36 19.22 -1.19
N LYS A 83 -3.26 18.01 -0.68
CA LYS A 83 -2.22 17.61 0.28
C LYS A 83 -0.84 17.64 -0.35
N VAL A 84 -0.68 17.09 -1.56
CA VAL A 84 0.57 17.12 -2.32
C VAL A 84 1.01 18.57 -2.57
N PHE A 85 0.08 19.41 -3.03
CA PHE A 85 0.36 20.82 -3.28
C PHE A 85 0.71 21.58 -2.00
N LEU A 86 -0.02 21.34 -0.90
CA LEU A 86 0.23 21.97 0.40
C LEU A 86 1.65 21.68 0.90
N ASN A 87 2.10 20.43 0.78
CA ASN A 87 3.46 20.03 1.17
C ASN A 87 4.54 20.69 0.32
N SER A 88 4.21 21.10 -0.91
CA SER A 88 5.15 21.73 -1.85
C SER A 88 5.16 23.27 -1.76
N LYS A 89 4.25 23.91 -1.01
CA LYS A 89 4.09 25.38 -1.01
C LYS A 89 5.35 26.15 -0.62
N HIS A 90 6.10 25.65 0.37
CA HIS A 90 7.34 26.30 0.81
C HIS A 90 8.38 26.28 -0.31
N THR A 91 8.62 25.11 -0.89
CA THR A 91 9.56 24.93 -2.00
C THR A 91 9.12 25.74 -3.22
N ILE A 92 7.84 25.77 -3.55
CA ILE A 92 7.30 26.62 -4.62
C ILE A 92 7.66 28.09 -4.36
N LEU A 93 7.43 28.59 -3.14
CA LEU A 93 7.73 29.98 -2.80
C LEU A 93 9.23 30.29 -2.89
N GLU A 94 10.08 29.39 -2.42
CA GLU A 94 11.54 29.48 -2.52
C GLU A 94 12.02 29.51 -3.97
N LEU A 95 11.48 28.63 -4.82
CA LEU A 95 11.81 28.58 -6.25
C LEU A 95 11.45 29.90 -6.96
N ILE A 96 10.30 30.49 -6.59
CA ILE A 96 9.83 31.75 -7.16
C ILE A 96 10.71 32.93 -6.71
N LEU A 97 10.94 33.06 -5.40
CA LEU A 97 11.57 34.26 -4.83
C LEU A 97 13.10 34.24 -4.87
N ASN A 98 13.72 33.07 -4.69
CA ASN A 98 15.17 32.95 -4.52
C ASN A 98 15.84 32.39 -5.78
N GLU A 99 15.22 31.41 -6.43
CA GLU A 99 15.78 30.74 -7.61
C GLU A 99 15.29 31.33 -8.94
N ASN A 100 14.44 32.36 -8.90
CA ASN A 100 13.91 33.08 -10.07
C ASN A 100 13.20 32.18 -11.10
N PHE A 101 12.47 31.17 -10.64
CA PHE A 101 11.59 30.39 -11.52
C PHE A 101 10.40 31.27 -11.92
N THR A 102 10.27 31.58 -13.21
CA THR A 102 9.28 32.55 -13.73
C THR A 102 8.03 31.92 -14.36
N ASP A 103 7.99 30.60 -14.52
CA ASP A 103 6.90 29.90 -15.18
C ASP A 103 6.51 28.59 -14.49
N SER A 104 5.24 28.19 -14.66
CA SER A 104 4.67 27.00 -14.03
C SER A 104 5.30 25.68 -14.48
N GLU A 105 5.83 25.62 -15.70
CA GLU A 105 6.42 24.39 -16.26
C GLU A 105 7.73 24.03 -15.57
N LYS A 106 8.62 25.01 -15.36
CA LYS A 106 9.87 24.79 -14.62
C LYS A 106 9.62 24.36 -13.18
N ILE A 107 8.68 25.01 -12.50
CA ILE A 107 8.35 24.67 -11.11
C ILE A 107 7.81 23.23 -11.05
N TYR A 108 6.89 22.88 -11.95
CA TYR A 108 6.33 21.54 -12.02
C TYR A 108 7.40 20.48 -12.25
N ASN A 109 8.25 20.65 -13.28
CA ASN A 109 9.29 19.67 -13.61
C ASN A 109 10.28 19.50 -12.45
N TYR A 110 10.72 20.60 -11.82
CA TYR A 110 11.60 20.54 -10.65
C TYR A 110 10.96 19.74 -9.50
N LEU A 111 9.69 20.00 -9.19
CA LEU A 111 9.00 19.29 -8.11
C LEU A 111 8.72 17.82 -8.48
N LEU A 112 8.48 17.53 -9.75
CA LEU A 112 8.26 16.17 -10.26
C LEU A 112 9.54 15.34 -10.14
N ASP A 113 10.67 15.87 -10.61
CA ASP A 113 11.98 15.21 -10.59
C ASP A 113 12.45 14.92 -9.16
N ASN A 114 12.11 15.82 -8.23
CA ASN A 114 12.37 15.64 -6.79
C ASN A 114 11.31 14.79 -6.07
N GLY A 115 10.34 14.21 -6.79
CA GLY A 115 9.28 13.37 -6.22
C GLY A 115 8.29 14.09 -5.31
N SER A 116 8.32 15.42 -5.28
CA SER A 116 7.46 16.27 -4.42
C SER A 116 6.00 16.29 -4.88
N LEU A 117 5.74 15.94 -6.14
CA LEU A 117 4.41 15.89 -6.75
C LEU A 117 3.72 14.51 -6.67
N LYS A 118 4.34 13.51 -6.04
CA LYS A 118 3.79 12.16 -5.92
C LYS A 118 2.60 12.13 -4.96
N LYS A 119 1.43 11.67 -5.43
CA LYS A 119 0.26 11.30 -4.61
C LYS A 119 0.58 10.07 -3.74
N VAL A 120 1.37 9.13 -4.26
CA VAL A 120 1.86 7.95 -3.55
C VAL A 120 3.39 7.84 -3.71
N LYS A 121 4.13 7.87 -2.60
CA LYS A 121 5.61 7.96 -2.63
C LYS A 121 6.30 6.85 -3.45
N ASN A 122 5.72 5.64 -3.47
CA ASN A 122 6.32 4.45 -4.07
C ASN A 122 5.73 4.08 -5.45
N ASP A 123 4.84 4.90 -6.00
CA ASP A 123 4.27 4.69 -7.32
C ASP A 123 4.75 5.80 -8.24
N ASP A 124 5.62 5.44 -9.18
CA ASP A 124 6.24 6.35 -10.15
C ASP A 124 5.23 6.94 -11.14
N THR A 125 4.03 6.37 -11.23
CA THR A 125 2.94 6.86 -12.08
C THR A 125 1.94 7.72 -11.32
N SER A 126 2.08 7.86 -10.00
CA SER A 126 1.09 8.48 -9.13
C SER A 126 1.26 9.99 -8.91
N SER A 127 1.75 10.76 -9.88
CA SER A 127 1.92 12.21 -9.70
C SER A 127 0.62 12.98 -9.93
N ILE A 128 0.50 14.18 -9.33
CA ILE A 128 -0.52 15.14 -9.78
C ILE A 128 -0.23 15.53 -11.22
N SER A 129 -1.28 15.66 -12.04
CA SER A 129 -1.09 16.08 -13.43
C SER A 129 -0.65 17.53 -13.50
N TYR A 130 -0.02 17.92 -14.61
CA TYR A 130 0.37 19.32 -14.84
C TYR A 130 -0.82 20.29 -14.78
N ASN A 131 -1.99 19.86 -15.26
CA ASN A 131 -3.20 20.69 -15.22
C ASN A 131 -3.73 20.82 -13.78
N GLU A 132 -3.78 19.72 -13.01
CA GLU A 132 -4.13 19.73 -11.58
C GLU A 132 -3.18 20.66 -10.78
N PHE A 133 -1.89 20.63 -11.11
CA PHE A 133 -0.88 21.51 -10.52
C PHE A 133 -1.11 22.99 -10.89
N CYS A 134 -1.31 23.29 -12.18
CA CYS A 134 -1.53 24.65 -12.65
C CYS A 134 -2.72 25.32 -11.96
N GLU A 135 -3.83 24.60 -11.80
CA GLU A 135 -5.01 25.10 -11.08
C GLU A 135 -4.66 25.50 -9.64
N LYS A 136 -3.93 24.65 -8.91
CA LYS A 136 -3.52 24.93 -7.53
C LYS A 136 -2.47 26.03 -7.43
N LEU A 137 -1.56 26.10 -8.40
CA LEU A 137 -0.56 27.16 -8.46
C LEU A 137 -1.22 28.52 -8.69
N GLU A 138 -2.20 28.59 -9.60
CA GLU A 138 -2.95 29.80 -9.90
C GLU A 138 -3.68 30.34 -8.65
N ASP A 139 -4.37 29.46 -7.90
CA ASP A 139 -4.97 29.84 -6.61
C ASP A 139 -3.91 30.41 -5.64
N TYR A 140 -2.75 29.77 -5.56
CA TYR A 140 -1.70 30.13 -4.61
C TYR A 140 -1.01 31.46 -4.95
N ILE A 141 -0.67 31.69 -6.22
CA ILE A 141 -0.03 32.94 -6.66
C ILE A 141 -0.97 34.13 -6.52
N ASN A 142 -2.27 33.93 -6.76
CA ASN A 142 -3.29 34.97 -6.56
C ASN A 142 -3.41 35.37 -5.10
N ILE A 143 -3.44 34.39 -4.18
CA ILE A 143 -3.49 34.64 -2.74
C ILE A 143 -2.22 35.35 -2.25
N LYS A 144 -1.06 35.03 -2.82
CA LYS A 144 0.24 35.58 -2.41
C LYS A 144 0.71 36.79 -3.21
N ASN A 145 -0.05 37.19 -4.23
CA ASN A 145 0.29 38.26 -5.16
C ASN A 145 1.70 38.08 -5.79
N LEU A 146 1.98 36.88 -6.29
CA LEU A 146 3.26 36.53 -6.92
C LEU A 146 3.19 36.67 -8.44
N ASP A 147 4.25 37.19 -9.06
CA ASP A 147 4.33 37.40 -10.50
C ASP A 147 4.95 36.17 -11.19
N ILE A 148 4.09 35.23 -11.58
CA ILE A 148 4.46 33.97 -12.26
C ILE A 148 3.56 33.76 -13.47
N LYS A 149 4.14 33.33 -14.58
CA LYS A 149 3.37 32.94 -15.77
C LYS A 149 2.87 31.51 -15.64
N VAL A 150 1.55 31.33 -15.52
CA VAL A 150 0.90 30.00 -15.61
C VAL A 150 0.64 29.66 -17.08
N ILE A 151 1.33 28.62 -17.59
CA ILE A 151 1.21 28.16 -18.97
C ILE A 151 0.33 26.91 -18.99
N ARG A 152 -0.97 27.05 -19.30
CA ARG A 152 -1.83 25.86 -19.49
C ARG A 152 -1.50 25.19 -20.83
N LYS A 153 -1.24 23.88 -20.79
CA LYS A 153 -1.16 23.07 -22.02
C LYS A 153 -2.59 22.73 -22.44
N SER A 154 -2.97 23.03 -23.68
CA SER A 154 -4.26 22.59 -24.23
C SER A 154 -4.28 21.06 -24.28
N GLU A 155 -5.45 20.45 -24.03
CA GLU A 155 -5.65 19.00 -23.96
C GLU A 155 -5.30 18.22 -25.26
N ASN A 156 -4.77 18.88 -26.29
CA ASN A 156 -4.51 18.30 -27.62
C ASN A 156 -3.02 18.08 -27.95
N SER A 157 -2.14 18.03 -26.95
CA SER A 157 -0.78 17.51 -27.14
C SER A 157 -0.44 16.50 -26.05
N ILE A 158 -1.09 15.35 -26.16
CA ILE A 158 -0.64 14.13 -25.50
C ILE A 158 0.33 13.51 -26.50
N ASP A 159 1.63 13.56 -26.23
CA ASP A 159 2.48 12.46 -26.67
C ASP A 159 1.96 11.23 -25.94
N GLU A 160 1.01 10.54 -26.58
CA GLU A 160 0.59 9.21 -26.18
C GLU A 160 1.82 8.33 -26.33
N ILE A 161 2.46 8.03 -25.20
CA ILE A 161 3.30 6.83 -25.14
C ILE A 161 2.31 5.67 -25.26
N ASP A 162 2.09 5.26 -26.51
CA ASP A 162 1.31 4.10 -26.92
C ASP A 162 1.98 2.86 -26.33
N ILE A 163 1.55 2.44 -25.14
CA ILE A 163 1.76 1.08 -24.66
C ILE A 163 0.49 0.30 -24.93
N LYS A 164 0.25 0.02 -26.22
CA LYS A 164 -0.37 -1.25 -26.60
C LYS A 164 0.51 -2.39 -26.10
N LYS A 165 0.22 -2.85 -24.89
CA LYS A 165 0.34 -4.28 -24.60
C LYS A 165 -1.07 -4.84 -24.58
N GLU A 166 -1.31 -5.63 -25.61
CA GLU A 166 -2.41 -6.57 -25.71
C GLU A 166 -2.68 -7.22 -24.35
N ILE A 167 -3.81 -6.86 -23.74
CA ILE A 167 -4.52 -7.80 -22.89
C ILE A 167 -5.22 -8.71 -23.89
N GLN A 168 -4.53 -9.79 -24.29
CA GLN A 168 -5.22 -10.91 -24.90
C GLN A 168 -6.18 -11.44 -23.86
N ASP A 169 -7.47 -11.37 -24.19
CA ASP A 169 -8.48 -12.25 -23.65
C ASP A 169 -8.00 -13.70 -23.81
N THR A 170 -7.50 -14.27 -22.73
CA THR A 170 -7.56 -15.72 -22.55
C THR A 170 -8.62 -16.01 -21.50
N GLU A 171 -9.82 -16.30 -21.99
CA GLU A 171 -10.69 -17.24 -21.31
C GLU A 171 -9.92 -18.55 -21.10
N ILE A 172 -9.53 -18.81 -19.86
CA ILE A 172 -9.47 -20.18 -19.34
C ILE A 172 -10.24 -20.15 -18.02
N ALA A 173 -11.41 -20.77 -18.08
CA ALA A 173 -12.23 -21.10 -16.94
C ALA A 173 -11.45 -22.02 -15.98
N GLU A 174 -11.15 -21.51 -14.80
CA GLU A 174 -11.31 -22.28 -13.59
C GLU A 174 -12.22 -21.48 -12.66
N ILE A 175 -13.27 -22.14 -12.17
CA ILE A 175 -14.17 -21.59 -11.16
C ILE A 175 -13.35 -21.45 -9.87
N ILE A 176 -12.61 -20.36 -9.75
CA ILE A 176 -11.94 -19.97 -8.51
C ILE A 176 -13.01 -19.38 -7.62
N ASP A 177 -13.19 -20.00 -6.46
CA ASP A 177 -14.13 -19.59 -5.41
C ASP A 177 -13.77 -18.20 -4.86
N ASN A 178 -14.12 -17.15 -5.62
CA ASN A 178 -13.91 -15.73 -5.29
C ASN A 178 -14.74 -15.28 -4.06
N ASN A 179 -15.51 -16.17 -3.46
CA ASN A 179 -16.32 -15.89 -2.27
C ASN A 179 -15.59 -16.21 -0.95
N LYS A 180 -14.42 -16.87 -0.99
CA LYS A 180 -13.71 -17.24 0.24
C LYS A 180 -13.04 -16.01 0.87
N ARG A 181 -13.70 -15.47 1.89
CA ARG A 181 -13.18 -14.42 2.77
C ARG A 181 -12.20 -15.03 3.75
N ILE A 182 -11.00 -14.45 3.82
CA ILE A 182 -9.91 -14.89 4.68
C ILE A 182 -9.55 -13.73 5.59
N ASP A 183 -9.60 -13.95 6.89
CA ASP A 183 -9.23 -12.94 7.89
C ASP A 183 -7.74 -13.11 8.25
N ILE A 184 -6.97 -12.04 8.05
CA ILE A 184 -5.56 -11.94 8.41
C ILE A 184 -5.46 -11.17 9.72
N GLU A 185 -4.88 -11.79 10.75
CA GLU A 185 -4.61 -11.13 12.02
C GLU A 185 -3.37 -10.22 11.89
N LEU A 186 -3.49 -8.99 12.36
CA LEU A 186 -2.42 -7.99 12.39
C LEU A 186 -1.67 -8.03 13.73
N ILE A 187 -0.48 -7.42 13.77
CA ILE A 187 0.39 -7.37 14.98
C ILE A 187 -0.33 -6.73 16.17
N ASP A 188 -1.24 -5.77 15.92
CA ASP A 188 -2.05 -5.11 16.94
C ASP A 188 -3.24 -5.95 17.44
N GLY A 189 -3.45 -7.15 16.89
CA GLY A 189 -4.54 -8.07 17.23
C GLY A 189 -5.85 -7.81 16.47
N SER A 190 -5.89 -6.81 15.58
CA SER A 190 -7.02 -6.60 14.68
C SER A 190 -7.02 -7.58 13.50
N TYR A 191 -8.12 -7.67 12.76
CA TYR A 191 -8.26 -8.57 11.61
C TYR A 191 -8.60 -7.80 10.34
N GLU A 192 -7.93 -8.15 9.24
CA GLU A 192 -8.28 -7.68 7.90
C GLU A 192 -8.80 -8.81 7.01
N THR A 193 -10.00 -8.62 6.47
CA THR A 193 -10.63 -9.59 5.58
C THR A 193 -10.25 -9.34 4.11
N HIS A 194 -9.57 -10.31 3.51
CA HIS A 194 -9.15 -10.27 2.11
C HIS A 194 -9.71 -11.47 1.33
N ASN A 195 -9.74 -11.36 0.01
CA ASN A 195 -10.02 -12.51 -0.85
C ASN A 195 -8.73 -13.26 -1.19
N LEU A 196 -8.86 -14.53 -1.59
CA LEU A 196 -7.71 -15.37 -1.91
C LEU A 196 -6.86 -14.77 -3.05
N SER A 197 -7.49 -14.18 -4.06
CA SER A 197 -6.81 -13.59 -5.22
C SER A 197 -5.89 -12.43 -4.83
N PHE A 198 -6.28 -11.62 -3.85
CA PHE A 198 -5.44 -10.57 -3.28
C PHE A 198 -4.25 -11.18 -2.54
N LEU A 199 -4.51 -12.14 -1.64
CA LEU A 199 -3.45 -12.75 -0.81
C LEU A 199 -2.40 -13.53 -1.61
N LYS A 200 -2.76 -14.00 -2.82
CA LYS A 200 -1.84 -14.62 -3.77
C LYS A 200 -0.83 -13.67 -4.40
N ASN A 201 -1.11 -12.36 -4.37
CA ASN A 201 -0.32 -11.35 -5.08
C ASN A 201 0.22 -10.24 -4.16
N TYR A 202 -0.33 -10.10 -2.94
CA TYR A 202 -0.05 -8.97 -2.06
C TYR A 202 0.21 -9.38 -0.61
N TYR A 203 0.86 -8.47 0.11
CA TYR A 203 1.12 -8.52 1.54
C TYR A 203 0.85 -7.17 2.21
N LEU A 204 0.52 -7.21 3.50
CA LEU A 204 0.09 -6.03 4.23
C LEU A 204 1.30 -5.33 4.86
N VAL A 205 1.41 -4.02 4.61
CA VAL A 205 2.45 -3.15 5.17
C VAL A 205 1.84 -1.87 5.75
N GLU A 206 2.47 -1.28 6.77
CA GLU A 206 2.03 0.00 7.33
C GLU A 206 2.35 1.13 6.35
N GLU A 207 1.30 1.79 5.85
CA GLU A 207 1.49 3.03 5.11
C GLU A 207 1.94 4.14 6.08
N PHE A 208 2.95 4.93 5.67
CA PHE A 208 3.50 6.09 6.39
C PHE A 208 4.53 5.83 7.52
N SER A 209 5.09 4.62 7.64
CA SER A 209 6.15 4.35 8.62
C SER A 209 7.52 4.96 8.28
N GLY A 210 7.69 5.42 7.04
CA GLY A 210 8.98 5.89 6.52
C GLY A 210 9.96 4.75 6.18
N ARG A 211 9.60 3.49 6.45
CA ARG A 211 10.39 2.29 6.11
C ARG A 211 9.84 1.67 4.83
N LYS A 212 10.72 1.12 3.99
CA LYS A 212 10.32 0.47 2.74
C LYS A 212 9.52 -0.82 2.98
N PHE A 213 9.81 -1.51 4.09
CA PHE A 213 9.10 -2.68 4.55
C PHE A 213 8.64 -2.41 5.96
N ASP A 214 7.34 -2.54 6.22
CA ASP A 214 6.79 -2.46 7.56
C ASP A 214 5.63 -3.42 7.67
N PHE A 215 5.95 -4.71 7.80
CA PHE A 215 4.94 -5.76 7.78
C PHE A 215 4.03 -5.62 9.01
N VAL A 216 2.73 -5.51 8.77
CA VAL A 216 1.72 -5.40 9.84
C VAL A 216 1.03 -6.72 10.15
N GLU A 217 1.35 -7.78 9.41
CA GLU A 217 0.76 -9.11 9.60
C GLU A 217 1.39 -9.81 10.80
N LYS A 218 0.56 -10.37 11.69
CA LYS A 218 1.02 -11.06 12.89
C LYS A 218 1.80 -12.34 12.57
N ASN A 219 1.29 -13.09 11.60
CA ASN A 219 1.84 -14.39 11.22
C ASN A 219 2.95 -14.21 10.18
N LEU A 220 4.09 -13.71 10.64
CA LEU A 220 5.30 -13.54 9.85
C LEU A 220 6.39 -14.49 10.34
N PHE A 221 6.93 -15.26 9.41
CA PHE A 221 8.01 -16.23 9.66
C PHE A 221 9.19 -15.92 8.77
N MET A 222 10.40 -16.11 9.26
CA MET A 222 11.60 -16.01 8.45
C MET A 222 12.44 -17.26 8.55
N ILE A 223 12.73 -17.82 7.38
CA ILE A 223 13.72 -18.87 7.20
C ILE A 223 15.07 -18.17 7.02
N PRO A 224 15.96 -18.20 8.03
CA PRO A 224 17.26 -17.56 7.93
C PRO A 224 18.17 -18.39 7.02
N ALA A 225 19.15 -17.76 6.37
CA ALA A 225 20.17 -18.49 5.62
C ALA A 225 20.98 -19.41 6.56
N THR A 226 21.31 -18.87 7.74
CA THR A 226 22.10 -19.52 8.79
C THR A 226 21.61 -19.10 10.17
N ASN A 227 21.63 -20.01 11.14
CA ASN A 227 21.46 -19.65 12.55
C ASN A 227 22.20 -20.65 13.46
N GLU A 228 22.97 -20.14 14.42
CA GLU A 228 23.77 -20.96 15.36
C GLU A 228 24.62 -22.04 14.66
N GLY A 229 25.24 -21.71 13.53
CA GLY A 229 26.07 -22.63 12.72
C GLY A 229 25.29 -23.69 11.92
N LYS A 230 23.95 -23.65 11.94
CA LYS A 230 23.09 -24.48 11.10
C LYS A 230 22.75 -23.74 9.81
N ILE A 231 22.85 -24.45 8.69
CA ILE A 231 22.42 -23.99 7.37
C ILE A 231 21.04 -24.58 7.08
N TYR A 232 20.09 -23.72 6.71
CA TYR A 232 18.71 -24.08 6.43
C TYR A 232 18.52 -24.26 4.92
N ASN A 233 18.40 -25.50 4.46
CA ASN A 233 18.15 -25.76 3.05
C ASN A 233 16.70 -25.45 2.68
N PHE A 234 16.47 -24.38 1.92
CA PHE A 234 15.14 -23.92 1.55
C PHE A 234 14.32 -24.95 0.77
N THR A 235 14.96 -25.77 -0.07
CA THR A 235 14.27 -26.81 -0.85
C THR A 235 13.71 -27.90 0.08
N ASN A 236 14.49 -28.28 1.09
CA ASN A 236 14.09 -29.23 2.11
C ASN A 236 12.98 -28.66 3.00
N ILE A 237 13.09 -27.40 3.40
CA ILE A 237 12.03 -26.70 4.16
C ILE A 237 10.73 -26.63 3.37
N LYS A 238 10.79 -26.32 2.07
CA LYS A 238 9.61 -26.29 1.20
C LYS A 238 8.90 -27.65 1.14
N LYS A 239 9.66 -28.74 1.08
CA LYS A 239 9.11 -30.11 1.17
C LYS A 239 8.47 -30.35 2.53
N LEU A 240 9.15 -29.99 3.62
CA LEU A 240 8.64 -30.18 4.97
C LEU A 240 7.30 -29.44 5.15
N LEU A 241 7.23 -28.16 4.78
CA LEU A 241 6.02 -27.34 4.92
C LEU A 241 4.83 -27.94 4.17
N LYS A 242 5.07 -28.52 2.98
CA LYS A 242 4.05 -29.20 2.19
C LYS A 242 3.45 -30.43 2.89
N HIS A 243 4.24 -31.16 3.67
CA HIS A 243 3.78 -32.37 4.34
C HIS A 243 3.26 -32.14 5.76
N SER A 244 3.84 -31.18 6.48
CA SER A 244 3.67 -31.05 7.94
C SER A 244 2.66 -29.98 8.37
N ARG A 245 2.27 -29.07 7.48
CA ARG A 245 1.39 -27.92 7.77
C ARG A 245 1.81 -27.12 9.02
N LEU A 246 3.11 -26.93 9.19
CA LEU A 246 3.70 -26.32 10.38
C LEU A 246 3.38 -24.83 10.56
N ILE A 247 3.15 -24.13 9.46
CA ILE A 247 2.88 -22.70 9.44
C ILE A 247 1.37 -22.48 9.29
N PRO A 248 0.76 -21.52 10.01
CA PRO A 248 -0.64 -21.18 9.82
C PRO A 248 -0.94 -20.81 8.36
N GLU A 249 -2.09 -21.22 7.84
CA GLU A 249 -2.52 -20.82 6.50
C GLU A 249 -2.53 -19.30 6.34
N TYR A 250 -2.15 -18.84 5.14
CA TYR A 250 -2.02 -17.43 4.73
C TYR A 250 -0.92 -16.63 5.43
N SER A 251 -0.04 -17.26 6.21
CA SER A 251 1.12 -16.59 6.81
C SER A 251 2.08 -16.05 5.75
N LEU A 252 2.79 -14.98 6.11
CA LEU A 252 3.96 -14.52 5.36
C LEU A 252 5.18 -15.33 5.75
N VAL A 253 5.95 -15.73 4.75
CA VAL A 253 7.21 -16.45 4.92
C VAL A 253 8.29 -15.71 4.15
N LEU A 254 9.25 -15.16 4.89
CA LEU A 254 10.48 -14.61 4.36
C LEU A 254 11.52 -15.71 4.25
N HIS A 255 12.31 -15.67 3.19
CA HIS A 255 13.46 -16.54 3.00
C HIS A 255 14.68 -15.69 2.72
N ASP A 256 15.64 -15.78 3.64
CA ASP A 256 16.93 -15.13 3.48
C ASP A 256 17.83 -15.97 2.57
N ASN A 257 18.04 -15.47 1.36
CA ASN A 257 18.94 -16.05 0.38
C ASN A 257 20.22 -15.22 0.20
N SER A 258 20.54 -14.37 1.20
CA SER A 258 21.61 -13.39 1.11
C SER A 258 22.97 -13.99 0.76
N ASN A 259 23.26 -15.19 1.27
CA ASN A 259 24.50 -15.92 1.00
C ASN A 259 24.66 -16.36 -0.47
N ILE A 260 23.59 -16.37 -1.27
CA ILE A 260 23.61 -16.82 -2.67
C ILE A 260 23.50 -15.62 -3.63
N ASP A 261 22.51 -14.75 -3.43
CA ASP A 261 22.19 -13.68 -4.37
C ASP A 261 21.91 -12.32 -3.72
N SER A 262 22.20 -12.18 -2.42
CA SER A 262 21.97 -10.95 -1.66
C SER A 262 20.49 -10.50 -1.63
N LYS A 263 19.54 -11.43 -1.71
CA LYS A 263 18.10 -11.13 -1.62
C LYS A 263 17.39 -11.83 -0.47
N ILE A 264 16.31 -11.20 -0.03
CA ILE A 264 15.22 -11.84 0.70
C ILE A 264 14.04 -12.03 -0.24
N TYR A 265 13.45 -13.22 -0.18
CA TYR A 265 12.25 -13.58 -0.91
C TYR A 265 11.04 -13.57 0.02
N ILE A 266 9.92 -13.06 -0.46
CA ILE A 266 8.64 -13.00 0.25
C ILE A 266 7.70 -14.02 -0.38
N TYR A 267 7.17 -14.90 0.45
CA TYR A 267 6.17 -15.90 0.07
C TYR A 267 4.91 -15.78 0.92
N ARG A 268 3.80 -16.20 0.34
CA ARG A 268 2.55 -16.51 1.04
C ARG A 268 2.42 -18.01 1.19
N TYR A 269 2.15 -18.50 2.39
CA TYR A 269 1.83 -19.90 2.60
C TYR A 269 0.33 -20.15 2.35
N ILE A 270 -0.01 -20.92 1.32
CA ILE A 270 -1.40 -21.21 0.92
C ILE A 270 -1.51 -22.70 0.60
N ASN A 271 -2.46 -23.39 1.25
CA ASN A 271 -2.80 -24.79 1.04
C ASN A 271 -1.58 -25.73 1.07
N GLY A 272 -0.65 -25.51 2.00
CA GLY A 272 0.59 -26.32 2.05
C GLY A 272 1.74 -25.82 1.17
N GLU A 273 1.55 -24.78 0.36
CA GLU A 273 2.55 -24.34 -0.62
C GLU A 273 3.00 -22.91 -0.40
N LEU A 274 4.27 -22.63 -0.69
CA LEU A 274 4.83 -21.27 -0.69
C LEU A 274 4.64 -20.64 -2.08
N MET A 275 3.72 -19.69 -2.16
CA MET A 275 3.48 -18.86 -3.34
C MET A 275 4.39 -17.63 -3.30
N PHE A 276 5.17 -17.41 -4.34
CA PHE A 276 6.06 -16.26 -4.43
C PHE A 276 5.28 -14.96 -4.61
N LEU A 277 5.61 -13.92 -3.83
CA LEU A 277 5.01 -12.59 -3.94
C LEU A 277 6.00 -11.57 -4.50
N ASP A 278 7.16 -11.44 -3.86
CA ASP A 278 8.10 -10.36 -4.13
C ASP A 278 9.52 -10.67 -3.59
N SER A 279 10.52 -9.87 -3.93
CA SER A 279 11.89 -9.98 -3.39
C SER A 279 12.55 -8.63 -3.21
N PHE A 280 13.45 -8.52 -2.23
CA PHE A 280 14.19 -7.28 -1.96
C PHE A 280 15.64 -7.53 -1.56
N SER A 281 16.47 -6.50 -1.64
CA SER A 281 17.89 -6.58 -1.27
C SER A 281 18.04 -6.84 0.24
N SER A 282 18.87 -7.81 0.62
CA SER A 282 19.16 -8.13 2.03
C SER A 282 19.76 -6.96 2.81
N LEU A 283 20.34 -5.97 2.13
CA LEU A 283 20.85 -4.74 2.76
C LEU A 283 19.74 -3.94 3.46
N LEU A 284 18.48 -4.09 3.03
CA LEU A 284 17.33 -3.37 3.58
C LEU A 284 16.80 -4.00 4.89
N ILE A 285 17.39 -5.12 5.35
CA ILE A 285 17.05 -5.76 6.63
C ILE A 285 17.25 -4.83 7.81
N VAL A 286 18.25 -3.94 7.75
CA VAL A 286 18.63 -3.06 8.87
C VAL A 286 17.44 -2.24 9.36
N ASP A 287 16.56 -1.82 8.45
CA ASP A 287 15.38 -1.01 8.77
C ASP A 287 14.27 -1.81 9.48
N ILE A 288 14.33 -3.15 9.45
CA ILE A 288 13.30 -4.06 9.99
C ILE A 288 13.88 -5.14 10.92
N LEU A 289 15.07 -4.92 11.47
CA LEU A 289 15.82 -5.90 12.27
C LEU A 289 15.02 -6.54 13.42
N GLU A 290 14.25 -5.76 14.17
CA GLU A 290 13.47 -6.27 15.30
C GLU A 290 12.38 -7.26 14.85
N LEU A 291 11.66 -6.88 13.79
CA LEU A 291 10.61 -7.68 13.19
C LEU A 291 11.19 -8.96 12.56
N ILE A 292 12.35 -8.83 11.90
CA ILE A 292 13.13 -9.96 11.38
C ILE A 292 13.52 -10.93 12.49
N ASN A 293 14.11 -10.43 13.59
CA ASN A 293 14.49 -11.27 14.72
C ASN A 293 13.29 -12.01 15.34
N ASN A 294 12.14 -11.35 15.46
CA ASN A 294 10.92 -11.98 15.94
C ASN A 294 10.40 -13.05 14.96
N SER A 295 10.44 -12.80 13.66
CA SER A 295 10.03 -13.76 12.64
C SER A 295 10.94 -14.99 12.56
N ILE A 296 12.25 -14.82 12.79
CA ILE A 296 13.22 -15.93 12.94
C ILE A 296 12.87 -16.75 14.18
N LYS A 297 12.64 -16.12 15.33
CA LYS A 297 12.23 -16.82 16.57
C LYS A 297 10.94 -17.61 16.37
N SER A 298 9.94 -17.03 15.72
CA SER A 298 8.68 -17.71 15.39
C SER A 298 8.90 -18.95 14.54
N PHE A 299 9.74 -18.84 13.49
CA PHE A 299 10.11 -19.97 12.66
C PHE A 299 10.83 -21.06 13.47
N LEU A 300 11.88 -20.70 14.22
CA LEU A 300 12.68 -21.65 14.98
C LEU A 300 11.89 -22.36 16.07
N ASN A 301 10.95 -21.68 16.75
CA ASN A 301 10.09 -22.31 17.75
C ASN A 301 9.27 -23.45 17.16
N ILE A 302 8.73 -23.27 15.95
CA ILE A 302 7.96 -24.31 15.26
C ILE A 302 8.90 -25.38 14.70
N TYR A 303 10.00 -24.95 14.09
CA TYR A 303 10.89 -25.81 13.33
C TYR A 303 11.78 -26.70 14.20
N ASN A 304 12.25 -26.22 15.36
CA ASN A 304 13.07 -27.00 16.30
C ASN A 304 12.28 -28.16 16.94
N ILE A 305 10.97 -28.01 17.16
CA ILE A 305 10.10 -29.09 17.65
C ILE A 305 10.08 -30.26 16.66
N TYR A 306 10.11 -29.96 15.35
CA TYR A 306 10.15 -30.97 14.30
C TYR A 306 11.53 -31.61 14.15
N PHE A 307 12.60 -30.83 14.36
CA PHE A 307 13.97 -31.30 14.28
C PHE A 307 14.36 -32.32 15.35
N GLN A 308 13.71 -32.32 16.51
CA GLN A 308 13.86 -33.41 17.49
C GLN A 308 13.34 -34.76 16.96
N LYS A 309 12.61 -34.78 15.83
CA LYS A 309 11.94 -35.96 15.29
C LYS A 309 12.49 -36.45 13.93
N GLU A 310 13.14 -35.62 13.13
CA GLU A 310 13.63 -36.01 11.78
C GLU A 310 14.98 -35.36 11.42
N ASN A 311 16.02 -36.17 11.19
CA ASN A 311 17.42 -35.75 11.00
C ASN A 311 17.83 -35.45 9.53
N GLU A 312 16.90 -35.23 8.59
CA GLU A 312 17.24 -35.14 7.15
C GLU A 312 17.32 -33.72 6.56
N TYR A 313 16.99 -32.67 7.31
CA TYR A 313 16.74 -31.33 6.73
C TYR A 313 17.73 -30.21 7.11
N VAL A 314 18.79 -30.50 7.87
CA VAL A 314 19.78 -29.50 8.32
C VAL A 314 21.19 -29.98 7.98
N SER A 315 21.98 -29.06 7.44
CA SER A 315 23.42 -29.19 7.28
C SER A 315 24.13 -28.20 8.21
N TYR A 316 25.36 -28.51 8.59
CA TYR A 316 26.18 -27.65 9.45
C TYR A 316 27.20 -26.86 8.60
N GLU A 317 27.55 -25.66 9.05
CA GLU A 317 28.70 -24.92 8.49
C GLU A 317 29.98 -25.76 8.65
N LYS A 318 30.84 -25.73 7.62
CA LYS A 318 32.12 -26.46 7.61
C LYS A 318 33.22 -25.71 8.31
#